data_AF-A0A673JRS0-F1
#
_entry.id   AF-A0A673JRS0-F1
#
_cell.length_a   1.000
_cell.length_b   1.000
_cell.length_c   1.000
_cell.angle_alpha   90.00
_cell.angle_beta   90.00
_cell.angle_gamma   90.00
#
_symmetry.space_group_name_H-M   'P 1'
#
loop_
_entity.id
_entity.type
_entity.pdbx_description
1 polymer ?
#
loop_
_entity_poly.entity_id
_entity_poly.type
_entity_poly.pdbx_seq_one_letter_code
_entity_poly.pdbx_strand_id
1 'polypeptide(L)'
;MHYYIDQNPDLKRAIWNYIHCIYGIRYLVSRLLERGLKLYIKAVACYPDSSKTPLCPLSCAPVKASDKVHVNLLVMEARLQAELLYALRAITQYMIA
;
A
#
# COMPACT_ATOMS: atom_id res chain seq x y z
N MET A 1 15.57 -11.82 14.07
CA MET A 1 14.26 -12.10 13.43
C MET A 1 13.70 -10.81 12.80
N HIS A 2 14.41 -10.24 11.81
CA HIS A 2 14.20 -8.88 11.27
C HIS A 2 13.77 -8.84 9.78
N TYR A 3 13.50 -9.98 9.13
CA TYR A 3 13.41 -10.07 7.66
C TYR A 3 12.14 -10.72 7.12
N TYR A 4 11.05 -10.81 7.88
CA TYR A 4 9.89 -11.61 7.47
C TYR A 4 9.19 -11.05 6.22
N ILE A 5 9.01 -9.73 6.14
CA ILE A 5 8.46 -9.08 4.94
C ILE A 5 9.50 -9.05 3.83
N ASP A 6 10.78 -8.82 4.15
CA ASP A 6 11.82 -8.71 3.13
C ASP A 6 12.13 -10.01 2.38
N GLN A 7 12.03 -11.15 3.07
CA GLN A 7 12.32 -12.48 2.54
C GLN A 7 11.11 -13.17 1.92
N ASN A 8 9.89 -12.61 2.03
CA ASN A 8 8.69 -13.21 1.48
C ASN A 8 8.17 -12.42 0.26
N PRO A 9 8.58 -12.81 -0.97
CA PRO A 9 8.18 -12.10 -2.20
C PRO A 9 6.66 -12.19 -2.44
N ASP A 10 6.00 -13.26 -2.01
CA ASP A 10 4.56 -13.43 -2.16
C ASP A 10 3.79 -12.46 -1.25
N LEU A 11 4.30 -12.22 -0.05
CA LEU A 11 3.74 -11.22 0.86
C LEU A 11 3.92 -9.80 0.31
N LYS A 12 5.10 -9.45 -0.23
CA LYS A 12 5.33 -8.15 -0.89
C LYS A 12 4.35 -7.94 -2.05
N ARG A 13 4.19 -8.95 -2.90
CA ARG A 13 3.24 -8.92 -4.03
C ARG A 13 1.79 -8.79 -3.55
N ALA A 14 1.42 -9.49 -2.47
CA ALA A 14 0.08 -9.37 -1.89
C ALA A 14 -0.19 -7.95 -1.36
N ILE A 15 0.77 -7.36 -0.64
CA ILE A 15 0.71 -5.97 -0.15
C ILE A 15 0.55 -5.01 -1.32
N TRP A 16 1.41 -5.13 -2.34
CA TRP A 16 1.40 -4.32 -3.55
C TRP A 16 0.04 -4.37 -4.26
N ASN A 17 -0.46 -5.57 -4.54
CA ASN A 17 -1.75 -5.78 -5.19
C ASN A 17 -2.90 -5.17 -4.37
N TYR A 18 -2.84 -5.28 -3.05
CA TYR A 18 -3.85 -4.69 -2.17
C TYR A 18 -3.83 -3.15 -2.20
N ILE A 19 -2.66 -2.53 -2.21
CA ILE A 19 -2.52 -1.07 -2.34
C ILE A 19 -3.09 -0.60 -3.69
N HIS A 20 -2.76 -1.27 -4.79
CA HIS A 20 -3.34 -0.95 -6.09
C HIS A 20 -4.87 -1.11 -6.12
N CYS A 21 -5.40 -2.14 -5.45
CA CYS A 21 -6.85 -2.29 -5.31
C CYS A 21 -7.50 -1.11 -4.58
N ILE A 22 -6.83 -0.52 -3.58
CA ILE A 22 -7.31 0.69 -2.89
C ILE A 22 -7.40 1.87 -3.86
N TYR A 23 -6.45 2.00 -4.79
CA TYR A 23 -6.46 3.04 -5.83
C TYR A 23 -7.29 2.68 -7.07
N GLY A 24 -8.07 1.59 -7.05
CA GLY A 24 -8.97 1.22 -8.14
C GLY A 24 -8.34 0.38 -9.27
N ILE A 25 -7.07 -0.02 -9.14
CA ILE A 25 -6.38 -0.89 -10.09
C ILE A 25 -6.52 -2.34 -9.61
N ARG A 26 -7.39 -3.11 -10.27
CA ARG A 26 -7.74 -4.48 -9.86
C ARG A 26 -6.72 -5.50 -10.37
N TYR A 27 -5.99 -6.12 -9.46
CA TYR A 27 -5.17 -7.32 -9.68
C TYR A 27 -5.80 -8.55 -9.01
N LEU A 28 -5.36 -9.76 -9.37
CA LEU A 28 -5.83 -11.00 -8.73
C LEU A 28 -5.57 -10.93 -7.21
N VAL A 29 -6.64 -11.07 -6.41
CA VAL A 29 -6.61 -10.83 -4.96
C VAL A 29 -5.80 -11.91 -4.25
N SER A 30 -4.64 -11.54 -3.71
CA SER A 30 -3.87 -12.38 -2.81
C SER A 30 -4.58 -12.46 -1.44
N ARG A 31 -5.16 -13.61 -1.09
CA ARG A 31 -5.82 -13.86 0.21
C ARG A 31 -4.87 -13.81 1.42
N LEU A 32 -3.57 -13.56 1.20
CA LEU A 32 -2.49 -13.73 2.16
C LEU A 32 -2.41 -12.66 3.28
N LEU A 33 -3.19 -11.58 3.17
CA LEU A 33 -3.06 -10.42 4.07
C LEU A 33 -3.98 -10.52 5.30
N GLU A 34 -3.37 -10.51 6.48
CA GLU A 34 -4.06 -10.42 7.77
C GLU A 34 -4.88 -9.12 7.90
N ARG A 35 -5.96 -9.17 8.69
CA ARG A 35 -6.89 -8.05 8.86
C ARG A 35 -6.20 -6.79 9.42
N GLY A 36 -5.31 -6.96 10.40
CA GLY A 36 -4.58 -5.84 11.03
C GLY A 36 -3.69 -5.10 10.04
N LEU A 37 -2.98 -5.85 9.18
CA LEU A 37 -2.13 -5.28 8.15
C LEU A 37 -2.95 -4.54 7.06
N LYS A 38 -4.11 -5.08 6.67
CA LYS A 38 -5.02 -4.38 5.72
C LYS A 38 -5.51 -3.04 6.27
N LEU A 39 -5.92 -3.01 7.54
CA LEU A 39 -6.38 -1.77 8.18
C LEU A 39 -5.26 -0.73 8.26
N TYR A 40 -4.05 -1.16 8.64
CA TYR A 40 -2.88 -0.30 8.65
C TYR A 40 -2.58 0.25 7.25
N ILE A 41 -2.47 -0.61 6.23
CA ILE A 41 -2.21 -0.20 4.83
C ILE A 41 -3.26 0.80 4.36
N LYS A 42 -4.55 0.52 4.57
CA LYS A 42 -5.64 1.41 4.16
C LYS A 42 -5.54 2.79 4.84
N ALA A 43 -5.19 2.81 6.12
CA ALA A 43 -5.02 4.04 6.85
C ALA A 43 -3.86 4.89 6.32
N VAL A 44 -2.68 4.30 6.13
CA VAL A 44 -1.51 5.05 5.65
C VAL A 44 -1.63 5.44 4.17
N ALA A 45 -2.33 4.63 3.36
CA ALA A 45 -2.58 4.95 1.95
C ALA A 45 -3.59 6.09 1.78
N CYS A 46 -4.72 6.05 2.51
CA CYS A 46 -5.80 7.02 2.33
C CYS A 46 -5.68 8.27 3.22
N TYR A 47 -5.10 8.14 4.42
CA TYR A 47 -5.05 9.20 5.44
C TYR A 47 -3.64 9.33 6.06
N PRO A 48 -2.61 9.62 5.26
CA PRO A 48 -1.22 9.65 5.74
C PRO A 48 -1.00 10.65 6.88
N ASP A 49 -1.67 11.80 6.86
CA ASP A 49 -1.50 12.84 7.91
C ASP A 49 -2.07 12.42 9.27
N SER A 50 -3.16 11.66 9.28
CA SER A 50 -3.74 11.13 10.53
C SER A 50 -2.84 10.09 11.19
N SER A 51 -2.00 9.39 10.41
CA SER A 51 -1.09 8.35 10.91
C SER A 51 0.14 8.89 11.64
N LYS A 52 0.47 10.18 11.49
CA LYS A 52 1.61 10.85 12.16
C LYS A 52 1.31 11.16 13.64
N THR A 53 0.05 11.07 14.07
CA THR A 53 -0.36 11.41 15.42
C THR A 53 -0.16 10.21 16.36
N PRO A 54 0.56 10.36 17.50
CA PRO A 54 0.81 9.24 18.42
C PRO A 54 -0.48 8.68 19.04
N LEU A 55 -1.54 9.48 19.14
CA LEU A 55 -2.89 9.05 19.57
C LEU A 55 -3.70 8.30 18.50
N CYS A 56 -3.17 8.13 17.28
CA CYS A 56 -3.91 7.45 16.23
C CYS A 56 -4.08 5.96 16.59
N PRO A 57 -5.31 5.41 16.66
CA PRO A 57 -5.52 3.98 16.95
C PRO A 57 -4.89 3.05 15.91
N LEU A 58 -4.45 3.59 14.76
CA LEU A 58 -3.76 2.90 13.68
C LEU A 58 -2.27 2.68 13.97
N SER A 59 -1.67 3.50 14.86
CA SER A 59 -0.30 3.28 15.36
C SER A 59 -0.21 2.00 16.21
N CYS A 60 -1.33 1.61 16.83
CA CYS A 60 -1.51 0.42 17.66
C CYS A 60 -1.71 -0.89 16.88
N ALA A 61 -1.63 -0.88 15.54
CA ALA A 61 -1.60 -2.14 14.79
C ALA A 61 -0.39 -2.99 15.26
N PRO A 62 -0.56 -4.31 15.50
CA PRO A 62 0.49 -5.19 16.03
C PRO A 62 1.60 -5.51 15.01
N VAL A 63 1.92 -4.56 14.12
CA VAL A 63 2.96 -4.66 13.10
C VAL A 63 4.26 -4.12 13.68
N LYS A 64 5.36 -4.88 13.54
CA LYS A 64 6.69 -4.47 14.02
C LYS A 64 7.13 -3.17 13.34
N ALA A 65 7.91 -2.35 14.05
CA ALA A 65 8.38 -1.06 13.53
C ALA A 65 9.18 -1.19 12.21
N SER A 66 10.03 -2.22 12.08
CA SER A 66 10.78 -2.52 10.85
C SER A 66 9.84 -2.84 9.66
N ASP A 67 8.80 -3.63 9.93
CA ASP A 67 7.82 -4.02 8.92
C ASP A 67 6.94 -2.83 8.49
N LYS A 68 6.65 -1.91 9.41
CA LYS A 68 5.93 -0.66 9.11
C LYS A 68 6.68 0.22 8.11
N VAL A 69 8.01 0.35 8.24
CA VAL A 69 8.84 1.11 7.28
C VAL A 69 8.75 0.48 5.89
N HIS A 70 8.90 -0.84 5.79
CA HIS A 70 8.82 -1.54 4.50
C HIS A 70 7.44 -1.38 3.85
N VAL A 71 6.36 -1.54 4.64
CA VAL A 71 5.00 -1.33 4.16
C VAL A 71 4.79 0.12 3.70
N ASN A 72 5.29 1.10 4.43
CA ASN A 72 5.17 2.51 4.04
C ASN A 72 5.90 2.81 2.73
N LEU A 73 7.09 2.22 2.51
CA LEU A 73 7.80 2.31 1.23
C LEU A 73 6.96 1.74 0.08
N LEU A 74 6.40 0.54 0.26
CA LEU A 74 5.51 -0.07 -0.75
C LEU A 74 4.26 0.79 -1.01
N VAL A 75 3.68 1.40 0.02
CA VAL A 75 2.52 2.30 -0.11
C VAL A 75 2.87 3.55 -0.91
N MET A 76 4.01 4.19 -0.65
CA MET A 76 4.44 5.39 -1.38
C MET A 76 4.69 5.08 -2.86
N GLU A 77 5.40 4.00 -3.15
CA GLU A 77 5.76 3.64 -4.53
C GLU A 77 4.53 3.20 -5.34
N ALA A 78 3.68 2.35 -4.77
CA ALA A 78 2.46 1.90 -5.45
C ALA A 78 1.47 3.05 -5.68
N ARG A 79 1.41 4.03 -4.77
CA ARG A 79 0.63 5.26 -4.96
C ARG A 79 1.15 6.08 -6.14
N LEU A 80 2.46 6.35 -6.17
CA LEU A 80 3.10 7.07 -7.27
C LEU A 80 2.81 6.39 -8.61
N GLN A 81 2.98 5.06 -8.67
CA GLN A 81 2.72 4.30 -9.88
C GLN A 81 1.24 4.41 -10.31
N ALA A 82 0.29 4.29 -9.37
CA ALA A 82 -1.13 4.40 -9.68
C ALA A 82 -1.49 5.79 -10.24
N GLU A 83 -1.07 6.86 -9.56
CA GLU A 83 -1.31 8.24 -9.99
C GLU A 83 -0.67 8.51 -11.37
N LEU A 84 0.56 8.05 -11.58
CA LEU A 84 1.26 8.19 -12.86
C LEU A 84 0.53 7.44 -13.99
N LEU A 85 0.07 6.21 -13.74
CA LEU A 85 -0.71 5.45 -14.73
C LEU A 85 -2.02 6.14 -15.10
N TYR A 86 -2.73 6.70 -14.13
CA TYR A 86 -3.95 7.46 -14.41
C TYR A 86 -3.67 8.73 -15.20
N ALA A 87 -2.63 9.48 -14.85
CA ALA A 87 -2.22 10.69 -15.56
C ALA A 87 -1.78 10.40 -17.01
N LEU A 88 -0.91 9.40 -17.19
CA LEU A 88 -0.45 8.98 -18.51
C LEU A 88 -1.60 8.49 -19.39
N ARG A 89 -2.53 7.70 -18.82
CA ARG A 89 -3.73 7.27 -19.55
C ARG A 89 -4.55 8.46 -20.04
N ALA A 90 -4.74 9.49 -19.21
CA ALA A 90 -5.48 10.69 -19.60
C ALA A 90 -4.77 11.44 -20.74
N ILE A 91 -3.43 11.58 -20.66
CA ILE A 91 -2.63 12.18 -21.73
C ILE A 91 -2.75 11.39 -23.03
N THR A 92 -2.58 10.06 -22.98
CA THR A 92 -2.70 9.20 -24.16
C THR A 92 -4.09 9.29 -24.79
N GLN A 93 -5.16 9.36 -23.98
CA GLN A 93 -6.53 9.54 -24.47
C GLN A 93 -6.73 10.90 -25.14
N TYR A 94 -6.13 11.97 -24.60
CA TYR A 94 -6.17 13.29 -25.22
C TYR A 94 -5.39 13.34 -26.54
N MET A 95 -4.26 12.65 -26.64
CA MET A 95 -3.42 12.64 -27.85
C MET A 95 -3.99 11.78 -28.99
N ILE A 96 -4.85 10.81 -28.68
CA ILE A 96 -5.50 9.94 -29.67
C ILE A 96 -6.88 10.50 -30.11
N ALA A 97 -7.47 11.38 -29.29
CA ALA A 97 -8.71 12.11 -29.61
C ALA A 97 -8.45 13.25 -30.60
#